data_AF-A0A1G8UGU5-F1
#
_entry.id   AF-A0A1G8UGU5-F1
#
_cell.length_a   1.000
_cell.length_b   1.000
_cell.length_c   1.000
_cell.angle_alpha   90.00
_cell.angle_beta   90.00
_cell.angle_gamma   90.00
#
_symmetry.space_group_name_H-M   'P 1'
#
loop_
_entity.id
_entity.type
_entity.pdbx_description
1 polymer ?
#
loop_
_entity_poly.entity_id
_entity_poly.type
_entity_poly.pdbx_seq_one_letter_code
_entity_poly.pdbx_strand_id
1 'polypeptide(L)'
;MFPAYVVPPEDIAEILFALSELDERADEKTVAQFVDDSERKVRESVKVLQELEIIVESGYTVDIEYSDLIQQLPPDDRNAVFEKALLRYQPFIDYATYLNRGYSSEQASKMVYAAYEDLASGQEYMNTYFERLGQYAGILTEEGDVSIEVREIPTDSTHSIEQLRESLDSELEVRIYLDEILGEELMSFLDEDTKTDLSNGYLKHTQSPRDSISATGRAFEDFLRNVGDKYGSDDRDYGSASGIIPVVNHLQGDDLVKRIHKRRVFALAEIRNKGGAHGDDTEVLERWDTSSEVALHCAITATLLVRSIYCYASEGRLIL
;
A
#
# COMPACT_ATOMS: atom_id res chain seq x y z
N MET A 1 6.69 -7.17 17.18
CA MET A 1 5.81 -8.32 17.49
C MET A 1 4.68 -7.88 18.41
N PHE A 2 3.43 -8.18 18.06
CA PHE A 2 2.27 -7.99 18.93
C PHE A 2 2.40 -8.78 20.24
N PRO A 3 2.22 -8.12 21.40
CA PRO A 3 2.43 -8.74 22.70
C PRO A 3 1.26 -9.59 23.19
N ALA A 4 1.52 -10.53 24.09
CA ALA A 4 0.45 -11.29 24.76
C ALA A 4 -0.43 -10.42 25.69
N TYR A 5 0.06 -9.26 26.12
CA TYR A 5 -0.73 -8.31 26.90
C TYR A 5 -1.50 -7.41 25.95
N VAL A 6 -2.82 -7.57 25.88
CA VAL A 6 -3.68 -6.81 24.96
C VAL A 6 -3.93 -5.42 25.53
N VAL A 7 -3.46 -4.39 24.83
CA VAL A 7 -3.73 -2.99 25.15
C VAL A 7 -4.87 -2.47 24.25
N PRO A 8 -5.87 -1.73 24.79
CA PRO A 8 -6.87 -1.06 23.98
C PRO A 8 -6.26 -0.05 22.99
N PRO A 9 -6.75 0.05 21.74
CA PRO A 9 -6.25 1.01 20.75
C PRO A 9 -6.23 2.46 21.23
N GLU A 10 -7.22 2.88 22.02
CA GLU A 10 -7.32 4.23 22.59
C GLU A 10 -6.12 4.54 23.49
N ASP A 11 -5.74 3.59 24.34
CA ASP A 11 -4.58 3.73 25.22
C ASP A 11 -3.28 3.79 24.40
N ILE A 12 -3.18 2.99 23.32
CA ILE A 12 -2.02 3.00 22.42
C ILE A 12 -1.92 4.36 21.71
N ALA A 13 -3.04 4.95 21.31
CA ALA A 13 -3.12 6.28 20.70
C ALA A 13 -2.63 7.38 21.66
N GLU A 14 -3.06 7.36 22.92
CA GLU A 14 -2.61 8.32 23.93
C GLU A 14 -1.12 8.17 24.24
N ILE A 15 -0.62 6.93 24.28
CA ILE A 15 0.81 6.67 24.44
C ILE A 15 1.58 7.20 23.24
N LEU A 16 1.14 6.94 22.01
CA LEU A 16 1.78 7.49 20.81
C LEU A 16 1.81 9.02 20.82
N PHE A 17 0.71 9.67 21.24
CA PHE A 17 0.67 11.11 21.37
C PHE A 17 1.70 11.61 22.40
N ALA A 18 1.78 10.96 23.56
CA ALA A 18 2.80 11.27 24.56
C ALA A 18 4.22 11.12 24.00
N LEU A 19 4.49 10.07 23.21
CA LEU A 19 5.79 9.90 22.55
C LEU A 19 6.10 11.00 21.53
N SER A 20 5.08 11.53 20.84
CA SER A 20 5.25 12.64 19.90
C SER A 20 5.51 14.00 20.59
N GLU A 21 5.02 14.19 21.81
CA GLU A 21 5.17 15.44 22.57
C GLU A 21 6.45 15.47 23.42
N LEU A 22 6.93 14.30 23.82
CA LEU A 22 8.10 14.16 24.67
C LEU A 22 9.40 14.17 23.86
N ASP A 23 10.49 14.54 24.53
CA ASP A 23 11.83 14.47 23.94
C ASP A 23 12.18 13.02 23.58
N GLU A 24 12.94 12.81 22.50
CA GLU A 24 13.38 11.48 22.02
C GLU A 24 14.11 10.65 23.09
N ARG A 25 14.55 11.27 24.19
CA ARG A 25 15.20 10.62 25.34
C ARG A 25 14.24 10.24 26.46
N ALA A 26 12.93 10.41 26.29
CA ALA A 26 11.95 10.02 27.28
C ALA A 26 12.03 8.51 27.56
N ASP A 27 12.02 8.15 28.84
CA ASP A 27 11.99 6.76 29.29
C ASP A 27 10.55 6.28 29.55
N GLU A 28 10.38 4.96 29.67
CA GLU A 28 9.09 4.28 29.93
C GLU A 28 8.32 4.94 31.09
N LYS A 29 9.06 5.34 32.12
CA LYS A 29 8.51 5.96 33.33
C LYS A 29 8.00 7.37 33.07
N THR A 30 8.72 8.17 32.29
CA THR A 30 8.31 9.54 31.93
C THR A 30 7.03 9.50 31.10
N VAL A 31 6.96 8.58 30.13
CA VAL A 31 5.76 8.38 29.31
C VAL A 31 4.59 7.93 30.17
N ALA A 32 4.80 6.94 31.05
CA ALA A 32 3.77 6.44 31.95
C ALA A 32 3.21 7.54 32.88
N GLN A 33 4.07 8.44 33.36
CA GLN A 33 3.65 9.61 34.14
C GLN A 33 2.85 10.63 33.32
N PHE A 34 3.16 10.79 32.03
CA PHE A 34 2.46 11.71 31.15
C PHE A 34 1.02 11.25 30.90
N VAL A 35 0.83 9.94 30.64
CA VAL A 35 -0.49 9.36 30.35
C VAL A 35 -1.26 8.88 31.60
N ASP A 36 -0.70 9.05 32.79
CA ASP A 36 -1.23 8.52 34.07
C ASP A 36 -1.55 7.01 34.01
N ASP A 37 -0.60 6.22 33.49
CA ASP A 37 -0.73 4.77 33.34
C ASP A 37 0.49 4.01 33.87
N SER A 38 0.47 2.68 33.75
CA SER A 38 1.54 1.79 34.15
C SER A 38 2.64 1.71 33.10
N GLU A 39 3.89 1.63 33.55
CA GLU A 39 5.07 1.36 32.72
C GLU A 39 4.84 0.12 31.83
N ARG A 40 4.23 -0.94 32.39
CA ARG A 40 3.85 -2.13 31.62
C ARG A 40 2.99 -1.78 30.40
N LYS A 41 1.94 -0.97 30.54
CA LYS A 41 1.06 -0.63 29.41
C LYS A 41 1.83 0.16 28.35
N VAL A 42 2.68 1.10 28.75
CA VAL A 42 3.59 1.84 27.85
C VAL A 42 4.45 0.88 27.04
N ARG A 43 5.19 -0.01 27.71
CA ARG A 43 6.08 -0.95 27.02
C ARG A 43 5.37 -1.89 26.05
N GLU A 44 4.19 -2.36 26.40
CA GLU A 44 3.45 -3.25 25.50
C GLU A 44 2.84 -2.47 24.32
N SER A 45 2.43 -1.21 24.51
CA SER A 45 1.96 -0.34 23.42
C SER A 45 3.09 0.02 22.45
N VAL A 46 4.30 0.28 22.97
CA VAL A 46 5.51 0.50 22.16
C VAL A 46 5.76 -0.68 21.23
N LYS A 47 5.59 -1.93 21.68
CA LYS A 47 5.76 -3.10 20.81
C LYS A 47 4.75 -3.15 19.66
N VAL A 48 3.51 -2.71 19.92
CA VAL A 48 2.46 -2.60 18.88
C VAL A 48 2.84 -1.51 17.88
N LEU A 49 3.25 -0.33 18.36
CA LEU A 49 3.67 0.78 17.51
C LEU A 49 4.91 0.44 16.67
N GLN A 50 5.85 -0.35 17.22
CA GLN A 50 7.00 -0.87 16.48
C GLN A 50 6.58 -1.86 15.41
N GLU A 51 5.65 -2.76 15.72
CA GLU A 51 5.14 -3.75 14.75
C GLU A 51 4.45 -3.08 13.56
N LEU A 52 3.74 -1.97 13.81
CA LEU A 52 3.10 -1.18 12.76
C LEU A 52 4.04 -0.16 12.11
N GLU A 53 5.34 -0.21 12.42
CA GLU A 53 6.36 0.71 11.91
C GLU A 53 6.05 2.20 12.14
N ILE A 54 5.28 2.51 13.18
CA ILE A 54 4.94 3.90 13.59
C ILE A 54 6.11 4.53 14.36
N ILE A 55 6.85 3.70 15.10
CA ILE A 55 8.05 4.13 15.85
C ILE A 55 9.25 3.27 15.44
N VAL A 56 10.44 3.87 15.45
CA VAL A 56 11.67 3.22 14.97
C VAL A 56 12.15 2.16 15.98
N GLU A 57 12.59 0.99 15.50
CA GLU A 57 12.95 -0.21 16.28
C GLU A 57 13.91 0.02 17.47
N SER A 58 14.69 1.11 17.46
CA SER A 58 15.71 1.38 18.48
C SER A 58 15.28 2.33 19.60
N GLY A 59 14.02 2.78 19.67
CA GLY A 59 13.60 3.66 20.75
C GLY A 59 12.13 4.06 20.81
N TYR A 60 11.92 5.22 21.44
CA TYR A 60 10.63 5.89 21.65
C TYR A 60 10.39 7.00 20.60
N THR A 61 11.17 7.00 19.52
CA THR A 61 11.10 8.00 18.46
C THR A 61 10.00 7.63 17.47
N VAL A 62 9.01 8.52 17.36
CA VAL A 62 7.94 8.43 16.39
C VAL A 62 8.46 8.83 15.01
N ASP A 63 8.13 8.07 13.98
CA ASP A 63 8.43 8.48 12.61
C ASP A 63 7.77 9.84 12.32
N ILE A 64 8.47 10.70 11.58
CA ILE A 64 8.06 12.09 11.36
C ILE A 64 6.67 12.20 10.75
N GLU A 65 6.30 11.26 9.87
CA GLU A 65 5.00 11.26 9.19
C GLU A 65 3.84 11.01 10.17
N TYR A 66 4.05 10.15 11.16
CA TYR A 66 3.04 9.87 12.18
C TYR A 66 3.06 10.89 13.32
N SER A 67 4.23 11.43 13.65
CA SER A 67 4.39 12.49 14.65
C SER A 67 3.62 13.74 14.23
N ASP A 68 3.84 14.22 13.01
CA ASP A 68 3.12 15.39 12.48
C ASP A 68 1.61 15.15 12.42
N LEU A 69 1.20 13.94 12.04
CA LEU A 69 -0.21 13.57 11.95
C LEU A 69 -0.89 13.59 13.33
N ILE A 70 -0.34 12.90 14.32
CA ILE A 70 -0.99 12.77 15.63
C ILE A 70 -1.02 14.10 16.41
N GLN A 71 -0.02 14.97 16.24
CA GLN A 71 0.01 16.30 16.85
C GLN A 71 -1.06 17.25 16.28
N GLN A 72 -1.49 17.02 15.04
CA GLN A 72 -2.51 17.85 14.38
C GLN A 72 -3.95 17.37 14.63
N LEU A 73 -4.12 16.12 15.06
CA LEU A 73 -5.42 15.50 15.27
C LEU A 73 -5.97 15.76 16.68
N PRO A 74 -7.26 16.13 16.82
CA PRO A 74 -7.91 16.09 18.13
C PRO A 74 -8.01 14.63 18.62
N PRO A 75 -8.15 14.40 19.95
CA PRO A 75 -8.18 13.05 20.51
C PRO A 75 -9.17 12.08 19.84
N ASP A 76 -10.36 12.58 19.49
CA ASP A 76 -11.42 11.76 18.88
C ASP A 76 -11.10 11.30 17.45
N ASP A 77 -10.17 11.97 16.75
CA ASP A 77 -9.79 11.68 15.36
C ASP A 77 -8.44 10.93 15.25
N ARG A 78 -7.86 10.50 16.38
CA ARG A 78 -6.56 9.80 16.39
C ARG A 78 -6.60 8.40 15.77
N ASN A 79 -7.79 7.87 15.53
CA ASN A 79 -7.99 6.64 14.75
C ASN A 79 -7.37 6.71 13.34
N ALA A 80 -7.30 7.90 12.72
CA ALA A 80 -6.71 8.09 11.41
C ALA A 80 -5.23 7.68 11.33
N VAL A 81 -4.50 7.72 12.45
CA VAL A 81 -3.11 7.24 12.52
C VAL A 81 -3.05 5.73 12.30
N PHE A 82 -3.94 4.98 12.96
CA PHE A 82 -3.99 3.53 12.84
C PHE A 82 -4.59 3.09 11.52
N GLU A 83 -5.59 3.82 11.00
CA GLU A 83 -6.08 3.61 9.64
C GLU A 83 -4.92 3.64 8.64
N LYS A 84 -4.14 4.73 8.67
CA LYS A 84 -2.97 4.90 7.80
C LYS A 84 -1.92 3.79 7.98
N ALA A 85 -1.59 3.44 9.22
CA ALA A 85 -0.59 2.42 9.50
C ALA A 85 -1.05 1.04 9.03
N LEU A 86 -2.30 0.66 9.31
CA LEU A 86 -2.88 -0.61 8.90
C LEU A 86 -2.98 -0.75 7.38
N LEU A 87 -3.30 0.34 6.66
CA LEU A 87 -3.37 0.32 5.19
C LEU A 87 -2.00 0.17 4.50
N ARG A 88 -0.90 0.38 5.23
CA ARG A 88 0.48 0.14 4.79
C ARG A 88 1.05 -1.18 5.31
N TYR A 89 0.39 -1.80 6.28
CA TYR A 89 0.89 -3.01 6.92
C TYR A 89 0.34 -4.25 6.22
N GLN A 90 1.16 -4.85 5.34
CA GLN A 90 0.76 -5.98 4.49
C GLN A 90 0.08 -7.14 5.23
N PRO A 91 0.52 -7.58 6.43
CA PRO A 91 -0.17 -8.66 7.13
C PRO A 91 -1.64 -8.34 7.47
N PHE A 92 -1.96 -7.07 7.72
CA PHE A 92 -3.33 -6.65 7.94
C PHE A 92 -4.12 -6.55 6.63
N ILE A 93 -3.49 -6.13 5.52
CA ILE A 93 -4.13 -6.18 4.19
C ILE A 93 -4.51 -7.62 3.83
N ASP A 94 -3.62 -8.58 4.01
CA ASP A 94 -3.90 -9.99 3.74
C ASP A 94 -5.04 -10.52 4.62
N TYR A 95 -5.05 -10.13 5.90
CA TYR A 95 -6.13 -10.43 6.82
C TYR A 95 -7.48 -9.89 6.31
N ALA A 96 -7.54 -8.62 5.91
CA ALA A 96 -8.73 -7.99 5.35
C ALA A 96 -9.14 -8.64 4.02
N THR A 97 -8.20 -9.02 3.15
CA THR A 97 -8.46 -9.78 1.92
C THR A 97 -9.10 -11.13 2.22
N TYR A 98 -8.65 -11.86 3.25
CA TYR A 98 -9.29 -13.10 3.65
C TYR A 98 -10.71 -12.87 4.19
N LEU A 99 -10.93 -11.85 5.02
CA LEU A 99 -12.28 -11.49 5.45
C LEU A 99 -13.18 -11.20 4.24
N ASN A 100 -12.69 -10.42 3.27
CA ASN A 100 -13.42 -10.09 2.05
C ASN A 100 -13.78 -11.32 1.22
N ARG A 101 -12.94 -12.37 1.24
CA ARG A 101 -13.21 -13.66 0.60
C ARG A 101 -14.21 -14.54 1.37
N GLY A 102 -14.79 -14.03 2.45
CA GLY A 102 -15.80 -14.71 3.27
C GLY A 102 -15.24 -15.67 4.32
N TYR A 103 -13.94 -15.58 4.64
CA TYR A 103 -13.36 -16.32 5.77
C TYR A 103 -13.72 -15.63 7.09
N SER A 104 -13.85 -16.39 8.18
CA SER A 104 -13.99 -15.79 9.50
C SER A 104 -12.68 -15.14 9.96
N SER A 105 -12.76 -14.17 10.87
CA SER A 105 -11.62 -13.55 11.55
C SER A 105 -10.60 -14.58 12.07
N GLU A 106 -11.06 -15.63 12.76
CA GLU A 106 -10.19 -16.72 13.24
C GLU A 106 -9.47 -17.47 12.09
N GLN A 107 -10.14 -17.69 10.95
CA GLN A 107 -9.53 -18.33 9.80
C GLN A 107 -8.52 -17.42 9.10
N ALA A 108 -8.88 -16.14 8.92
CA ALA A 108 -8.03 -15.11 8.34
C ALA A 108 -6.75 -14.94 9.15
N SER A 109 -6.86 -14.79 10.48
CA SER A 109 -5.69 -14.68 11.37
C SER A 109 -4.84 -15.95 11.34
N LYS A 110 -5.44 -17.14 11.26
CA LYS A 110 -4.67 -18.37 11.12
C LYS A 110 -3.84 -18.41 9.83
N MET A 111 -4.40 -17.94 8.71
CA MET A 111 -3.70 -17.91 7.42
C MET A 111 -2.55 -16.90 7.44
N VAL A 112 -2.81 -15.68 7.93
CA VAL A 112 -1.75 -14.66 8.08
C VAL A 112 -0.66 -15.11 9.05
N TYR A 113 -1.02 -15.67 10.21
CA TYR A 113 -0.02 -16.15 11.19
C TYR A 113 0.85 -17.29 10.65
N ALA A 114 0.35 -18.05 9.67
CA ALA A 114 1.12 -19.09 9.00
C ALA A 114 2.04 -18.54 7.89
N ALA A 115 1.66 -17.42 7.27
CA ALA A 115 2.43 -16.77 6.20
C ALA A 115 3.55 -15.88 6.73
N TYR A 116 3.31 -15.21 7.86
CA TYR A 116 4.25 -14.27 8.47
C TYR A 116 4.81 -14.81 9.79
N GLU A 117 6.13 -14.99 9.85
CA GLU A 117 6.81 -15.42 11.07
C GLU A 117 6.88 -14.28 12.09
N ASP A 118 6.81 -14.62 13.38
CA ASP A 118 7.07 -13.73 14.51
C ASP A 118 6.21 -12.44 14.63
N LEU A 119 5.05 -12.37 13.96
CA LEU A 119 4.14 -11.22 14.09
C LEU A 119 3.58 -11.05 15.50
N ALA A 120 3.29 -12.15 16.19
CA ALA A 120 2.67 -12.12 17.51
C ALA A 120 3.17 -13.27 18.39
N SER A 121 3.01 -13.12 19.70
CA SER A 121 3.25 -14.21 20.66
C SER A 121 2.33 -15.43 20.47
N GLY A 122 1.28 -15.29 19.65
CA GLY A 122 0.36 -16.34 19.26
C GLY A 122 -0.77 -15.82 18.38
N GLN A 123 -1.40 -16.72 17.60
CA GLN A 123 -2.51 -16.39 16.68
C GLN A 123 -3.64 -15.63 17.38
N GLU A 124 -4.02 -16.01 18.60
CA GLU A 124 -5.09 -15.37 19.37
C GLU A 124 -4.84 -13.87 19.63
N TYR A 125 -3.58 -13.50 19.89
CA TYR A 125 -3.19 -12.11 20.14
C TYR A 125 -3.20 -11.31 18.84
N MET A 126 -2.68 -11.88 17.75
CA MET A 126 -2.74 -11.25 16.43
C MET A 126 -4.19 -10.99 16.01
N ASN A 127 -5.07 -11.98 16.17
CA ASN A 127 -6.50 -11.84 15.89
C ASN A 127 -7.11 -10.69 16.70
N THR A 128 -6.86 -10.68 18.01
CA THR A 128 -7.37 -9.65 18.91
C THR A 128 -6.88 -8.25 18.53
N TYR A 129 -5.61 -8.12 18.13
CA TYR A 129 -5.04 -6.84 17.71
C TYR A 129 -5.61 -6.37 16.38
N PHE A 130 -5.70 -7.25 15.38
CA PHE A 130 -6.28 -6.91 14.08
C PHE A 130 -7.74 -6.50 14.19
N GLU A 131 -8.55 -7.25 14.95
CA GLU A 131 -9.95 -6.86 15.21
C GLU A 131 -10.04 -5.50 15.88
N ARG A 132 -9.34 -5.30 17.00
CA ARG A 132 -9.45 -4.06 17.78
C ARG A 132 -8.90 -2.85 17.05
N LEU A 133 -7.71 -2.96 16.46
CA LEU A 133 -7.10 -1.86 15.72
C LEU A 133 -7.90 -1.56 14.45
N GLY A 134 -8.37 -2.59 13.75
CA GLY A 134 -9.23 -2.42 12.58
C GLY A 134 -10.56 -1.77 12.90
N GLN A 135 -11.20 -2.14 14.02
CA GLN A 135 -12.43 -1.50 14.50
C GLN A 135 -12.19 -0.06 14.93
N TYR A 136 -11.13 0.19 15.69
CA TYR A 136 -10.77 1.55 16.12
C TYR A 136 -10.47 2.47 14.93
N ALA A 137 -9.74 1.96 13.94
CA ALA A 137 -9.45 2.64 12.69
C ALA A 137 -10.69 2.85 11.79
N GLY A 138 -11.83 2.24 12.11
CA GLY A 138 -13.02 2.28 11.26
C GLY A 138 -12.91 1.43 9.99
N ILE A 139 -11.90 0.55 9.90
CA ILE A 139 -11.70 -0.38 8.78
C ILE A 139 -12.61 -1.61 8.94
N LEU A 140 -12.82 -2.08 10.17
CA LEU A 140 -13.68 -3.22 10.49
C LEU A 140 -14.93 -2.76 11.24
N THR A 141 -16.04 -3.47 11.05
CA THR A 141 -17.27 -3.30 11.83
C THR A 141 -17.12 -3.87 13.24
N GLU A 142 -18.04 -3.52 14.14
CA GLU A 142 -18.13 -4.14 15.48
C GLU A 142 -18.26 -5.68 15.43
N GLU A 143 -18.79 -6.22 14.33
CA GLU A 143 -18.95 -7.67 14.10
C GLU A 143 -17.67 -8.33 13.56
N GLY A 144 -16.65 -7.53 13.22
CA GLY A 144 -15.35 -7.99 12.73
C GLY A 144 -15.26 -8.14 11.21
N ASP A 145 -16.35 -7.86 10.50
CA ASP A 145 -16.37 -7.82 9.03
C ASP A 145 -15.70 -6.54 8.51
N VAL A 146 -15.21 -6.57 7.28
CA VAL A 146 -14.70 -5.35 6.61
C VAL A 146 -15.85 -4.35 6.52
N SER A 147 -15.64 -3.13 7.03
CA SER A 147 -16.66 -2.07 7.08
C SER A 147 -17.09 -1.57 5.70
N ILE A 148 -16.30 -1.91 4.69
CA ILE A 148 -16.49 -1.54 3.29
C ILE A 148 -16.78 -2.83 2.52
N GLU A 149 -17.95 -2.92 1.89
CA GLU A 149 -18.25 -4.00 0.94
C GLU A 149 -17.39 -3.81 -0.32
N VAL A 150 -16.28 -4.54 -0.43
CA VAL A 150 -15.56 -4.63 -1.71
C VAL A 150 -16.46 -5.38 -2.69
N ARG A 151 -17.17 -4.64 -3.55
CA ARG A 151 -18.09 -5.25 -4.52
C ARG A 151 -17.28 -6.06 -5.53
N GLU A 152 -17.68 -7.33 -5.73
CA GLU A 152 -17.11 -8.19 -6.78
C GLU A 152 -17.12 -7.44 -8.12
N ILE A 153 -15.94 -7.27 -8.71
CA ILE A 153 -15.78 -6.65 -10.02
C ILE A 153 -16.17 -7.69 -11.08
N PRO A 154 -17.28 -7.50 -11.81
CA PRO A 154 -17.70 -8.48 -12.81
C PRO A 154 -16.66 -8.53 -13.93
N THR A 155 -16.21 -9.73 -14.26
CA THR A 155 -15.20 -9.98 -15.31
C THR A 155 -15.75 -9.83 -16.73
N ASP A 156 -17.05 -9.55 -16.89
CA ASP A 156 -17.68 -9.37 -18.20
C ASP A 156 -17.67 -7.91 -18.67
N SER A 157 -17.05 -7.74 -19.84
CA SER A 157 -16.85 -6.57 -20.70
C SER A 157 -17.76 -5.33 -20.53
N THR A 158 -17.12 -4.16 -20.63
CA THR A 158 -17.67 -2.79 -20.73
C THR A 158 -18.41 -2.22 -19.51
N HIS A 159 -19.11 -3.02 -18.71
CA HIS A 159 -19.60 -2.58 -17.40
C HIS A 159 -18.55 -2.69 -16.29
N SER A 160 -17.50 -3.49 -16.51
CA SER A 160 -16.45 -3.75 -15.52
C SER A 160 -15.64 -2.51 -15.12
N ILE A 161 -15.34 -1.57 -16.04
CA ILE A 161 -14.58 -0.35 -15.70
C ILE A 161 -15.44 0.64 -14.92
N GLU A 162 -16.72 0.76 -15.26
CA GLU A 162 -17.64 1.68 -14.59
C GLU A 162 -18.06 1.15 -13.22
N GLN A 163 -18.18 -0.17 -13.06
CA GLN A 163 -18.31 -0.84 -11.77
C GLN A 163 -17.04 -0.75 -10.94
N LEU A 164 -15.84 -0.90 -11.54
CA LEU A 164 -14.56 -0.63 -10.86
C LEU A 164 -14.48 0.82 -10.37
N ARG A 165 -15.06 1.74 -11.14
CA ARG A 165 -15.13 3.16 -10.81
C ARG A 165 -16.02 3.45 -9.61
N GLU A 166 -17.10 2.70 -9.46
CA GLU A 166 -18.06 2.80 -8.36
C GLU A 166 -17.70 1.91 -7.15
N SER A 167 -16.69 1.04 -7.27
CA SER A 167 -16.30 0.05 -6.25
C SER A 167 -14.93 0.30 -5.61
N LEU A 168 -14.22 1.34 -6.03
CA LEU A 168 -12.90 1.71 -5.52
C LEU A 168 -12.95 3.12 -4.93
N ASP A 169 -13.84 3.31 -3.95
CA ASP A 169 -14.07 4.60 -3.29
C ASP A 169 -13.16 4.79 -2.06
N SER A 170 -12.57 3.71 -1.55
CA SER A 170 -11.68 3.72 -0.39
C SER A 170 -10.28 3.15 -0.70
N GLU A 171 -9.28 3.59 0.08
CA GLU A 171 -7.91 3.06 -0.04
C GLU A 171 -7.85 1.56 0.24
N LEU A 172 -8.66 1.06 1.18
CA LEU A 172 -8.72 -0.36 1.50
C LEU A 172 -9.21 -1.21 0.31
N GLU A 173 -10.29 -0.80 -0.37
CA GLU A 173 -10.80 -1.51 -1.55
C GLU A 173 -9.73 -1.59 -2.65
N VAL A 174 -9.01 -0.49 -2.88
CA VAL A 174 -7.92 -0.44 -3.86
C VAL A 174 -6.78 -1.38 -3.45
N ARG A 175 -6.40 -1.41 -2.17
CA ARG A 175 -5.35 -2.30 -1.66
C ARG A 175 -5.75 -3.77 -1.82
N ILE A 176 -6.98 -4.14 -1.46
CA ILE A 176 -7.51 -5.50 -1.64
C ILE A 176 -7.55 -5.87 -3.13
N TYR A 177 -8.05 -4.97 -3.99
CA TYR A 177 -8.07 -5.20 -5.43
C TYR A 177 -6.67 -5.45 -6.01
N LEU A 178 -5.69 -4.63 -5.63
CA LEU A 178 -4.30 -4.80 -6.06
C LEU A 178 -3.74 -6.13 -5.58
N ASP A 179 -3.99 -6.51 -4.32
CA ASP A 179 -3.57 -7.78 -3.75
C ASP A 179 -4.13 -8.98 -4.52
N GLU A 180 -5.43 -8.96 -4.85
CA GLU A 180 -6.07 -10.03 -5.61
C GLU A 180 -5.54 -10.17 -7.04
N ILE A 181 -5.23 -9.06 -7.70
CA ILE A 181 -4.76 -9.07 -9.09
C ILE A 181 -3.27 -9.41 -9.17
N LEU A 182 -2.43 -8.87 -8.29
CA LEU A 182 -0.99 -9.04 -8.32
C LEU A 182 -0.56 -10.34 -7.63
N GLY A 183 -1.24 -10.71 -6.55
CA GLY A 183 -0.91 -11.87 -5.72
C GLY A 183 0.28 -11.65 -4.79
N GLU A 184 0.36 -12.50 -3.77
CA GLU A 184 1.30 -12.43 -2.64
C GLU A 184 2.77 -12.25 -3.05
N GLU A 185 3.26 -13.06 -4.00
CA GLU A 185 4.67 -13.03 -4.40
C GLU A 185 5.06 -11.68 -5.03
N LEU A 186 4.18 -11.14 -5.90
CA LEU A 186 4.41 -9.87 -6.55
C LEU A 186 4.18 -8.70 -5.59
N MET A 187 3.17 -8.77 -4.72
CA MET A 187 2.97 -7.75 -3.67
C MET A 187 4.19 -7.67 -2.75
N SER A 188 4.81 -8.81 -2.41
CA SER A 188 6.05 -8.85 -1.63
C SER A 188 7.27 -8.31 -2.39
N PHE A 189 7.24 -8.31 -3.72
CA PHE A 189 8.31 -7.79 -4.56
C PHE A 189 8.28 -6.25 -4.69
N LEU A 190 7.12 -5.62 -4.48
CA LEU A 190 6.97 -4.17 -4.56
C LEU A 190 7.35 -3.51 -3.23
N ASP A 191 8.07 -2.38 -3.30
CA ASP A 191 8.26 -1.50 -2.14
C ASP A 191 6.97 -0.69 -1.83
N GLU A 192 6.89 -0.16 -0.61
CA GLU A 192 5.69 0.56 -0.14
C GLU A 192 5.40 1.84 -0.93
N ASP A 193 6.44 2.53 -1.42
CA ASP A 193 6.27 3.71 -2.28
C ASP A 193 5.57 3.32 -3.59
N THR A 194 6.01 2.23 -4.21
CA THR A 194 5.39 1.67 -5.42
C THR A 194 3.96 1.23 -5.18
N LYS A 195 3.67 0.52 -4.07
CA LYS A 195 2.29 0.11 -3.72
C LYS A 195 1.39 1.33 -3.48
N THR A 196 1.92 2.36 -2.83
CA THR A 196 1.20 3.61 -2.55
C THR A 196 0.93 4.39 -3.83
N ASP A 197 1.90 4.51 -4.74
CA ASP A 197 1.70 5.19 -6.02
C ASP A 197 0.78 4.41 -6.96
N LEU A 198 0.79 3.07 -6.93
CA LEU A 198 -0.22 2.25 -7.61
C LEU A 198 -1.62 2.56 -7.07
N SER A 199 -1.78 2.57 -5.74
CA SER A 199 -3.08 2.84 -5.09
C SER A 199 -3.59 4.25 -5.42
N ASN A 200 -2.71 5.25 -5.35
CA ASN A 200 -2.98 6.63 -5.77
C ASN A 200 -3.42 6.75 -7.24
N GLY A 201 -2.90 5.88 -8.10
CA GLY A 201 -3.35 5.76 -9.49
C GLY A 201 -4.85 5.51 -9.60
N TYR A 202 -5.40 4.66 -8.74
CA TYR A 202 -6.85 4.42 -8.67
C TYR A 202 -7.57 5.55 -7.93
N LEU A 203 -7.14 5.91 -6.72
CA LEU A 203 -7.89 6.87 -5.88
C LEU A 203 -8.04 8.26 -6.49
N LYS A 204 -7.02 8.75 -7.20
CA LYS A 204 -7.01 10.12 -7.73
C LYS A 204 -7.73 10.28 -9.07
N HIS A 205 -8.15 9.19 -9.72
CA HIS A 205 -8.56 9.23 -11.12
C HIS A 205 -9.77 10.15 -11.38
N THR A 206 -10.73 10.24 -10.45
CA THR A 206 -11.93 11.09 -10.60
C THR A 206 -11.65 12.56 -10.32
N GLN A 207 -11.00 12.86 -9.19
CA GLN A 207 -10.82 14.24 -8.71
C GLN A 207 -9.57 14.91 -9.28
N SER A 208 -8.55 14.13 -9.61
CA SER A 208 -7.26 14.62 -10.12
C SER A 208 -6.67 13.62 -11.13
N PRO A 209 -7.30 13.47 -12.32
CA PRO A 209 -6.89 12.48 -13.33
C PRO A 209 -5.40 12.54 -13.70
N ARG A 210 -4.81 13.74 -13.70
CA ARG A 210 -3.40 13.96 -14.00
C ARG A 210 -2.46 13.40 -12.94
N ASP A 211 -2.83 13.59 -11.68
CA ASP A 211 -2.05 13.11 -10.55
C ASP A 211 -2.15 11.59 -10.44
N SER A 212 -3.32 11.03 -10.78
CA SER A 212 -3.51 9.58 -10.99
C SER A 212 -2.54 9.04 -12.05
N ILE A 213 -2.52 9.59 -13.26
CA ILE A 213 -1.58 9.17 -14.32
C ILE A 213 -0.12 9.33 -13.88
N SER A 214 0.19 10.39 -13.15
CA SER A 214 1.55 10.65 -12.67
C SER A 214 1.98 9.61 -11.61
N ALA A 215 1.09 9.28 -10.67
CA ALA A 215 1.31 8.25 -9.66
C ALA A 215 1.48 6.87 -10.30
N THR A 216 0.54 6.48 -11.18
CA THR A 216 0.65 5.24 -11.98
C THR A 216 1.99 5.18 -12.74
N GLY A 217 2.40 6.30 -13.33
CA GLY A 217 3.64 6.38 -14.10
C GLY A 217 4.91 6.23 -13.26
N ARG A 218 4.93 6.75 -12.02
CA ARG A 218 6.05 6.58 -11.08
C ARG A 218 6.14 5.14 -10.60
N ALA A 219 5.05 4.63 -10.02
CA ALA A 219 4.94 3.23 -9.59
C ALA A 219 5.36 2.24 -10.69
N PHE A 220 4.90 2.45 -11.92
CA PHE A 220 5.26 1.56 -13.02
C PHE A 220 6.74 1.68 -13.42
N GLU A 221 7.31 2.88 -13.35
CA GLU A 221 8.74 3.08 -13.62
C GLU A 221 9.61 2.41 -12.55
N ASP A 222 9.27 2.58 -11.28
CA ASP A 222 9.98 2.00 -10.15
C ASP A 222 9.91 0.47 -10.17
N PHE A 223 8.73 -0.10 -10.44
CA PHE A 223 8.59 -1.54 -10.69
C PHE A 223 9.52 -2.03 -11.82
N LEU A 224 9.57 -1.35 -12.97
CA LEU A 224 10.42 -1.77 -14.09
C LEU A 224 11.91 -1.72 -13.72
N ARG A 225 12.32 -0.74 -12.90
CA ARG A 225 13.68 -0.64 -12.36
C ARG A 225 13.96 -1.82 -11.43
N ASN A 226 13.06 -2.11 -10.48
CA ASN A 226 13.19 -3.24 -9.56
C ASN A 226 13.31 -4.58 -10.30
N VAL A 227 12.55 -4.78 -11.38
CA VAL A 227 12.70 -5.98 -12.25
C VAL A 227 14.08 -6.03 -12.89
N GLY A 228 14.59 -4.91 -13.38
CA GLY A 228 15.92 -4.80 -13.96
C GLY A 228 17.02 -5.10 -12.93
N ASP A 229 16.93 -4.50 -11.75
CA ASP A 229 17.90 -4.68 -10.68
C ASP A 229 17.89 -6.12 -10.13
N LYS A 230 16.73 -6.78 -10.12
CA LYS A 230 16.59 -8.14 -9.61
C LYS A 230 17.00 -9.23 -10.61
N TYR A 231 16.60 -9.09 -11.86
CA TYR A 231 16.69 -10.15 -12.88
C TYR A 231 17.58 -9.80 -14.08
N GLY A 232 17.99 -8.54 -14.20
CA GLY A 232 18.80 -8.03 -15.31
C GLY A 232 20.28 -8.36 -15.19
N SER A 233 21.03 -7.99 -16.23
CA SER A 233 22.48 -8.09 -16.22
C SER A 233 23.12 -6.86 -15.57
N ASP A 234 24.24 -7.07 -14.87
CA ASP A 234 25.05 -5.99 -14.28
C ASP A 234 25.64 -5.02 -15.34
N ASP A 235 25.61 -5.40 -16.62
CA ASP A 235 26.12 -4.62 -17.75
C ASP A 235 25.16 -3.49 -18.19
N ARG A 236 23.97 -3.39 -17.58
CA ARG A 236 22.97 -2.36 -17.88
C ARG A 236 22.62 -1.54 -16.66
N ASP A 237 22.59 -0.23 -16.85
CA ASP A 237 22.16 0.70 -15.82
C ASP A 237 20.64 0.93 -15.90
N TYR A 238 19.89 0.22 -15.06
CA TYR A 238 18.45 0.40 -14.91
C TYR A 238 18.11 1.59 -14.03
N GLY A 239 18.98 1.93 -13.06
CA GLY A 239 18.78 3.01 -12.09
C GLY A 239 19.03 4.42 -12.63
N SER A 240 19.93 4.60 -13.59
CA SER A 240 20.21 5.92 -14.19
C SER A 240 19.35 6.24 -15.41
N ALA A 241 18.59 5.26 -15.91
CA ALA A 241 17.76 5.42 -17.09
C ALA A 241 16.66 6.47 -16.83
N SER A 242 16.56 7.50 -17.66
CA SER A 242 15.59 8.60 -17.45
C SER A 242 14.23 8.27 -18.04
N GLY A 243 13.37 7.59 -17.27
CA GLY A 243 11.98 7.33 -17.62
C GLY A 243 11.68 5.89 -18.07
N ILE A 244 10.38 5.60 -18.17
CA ILE A 244 9.83 4.28 -18.56
C ILE A 244 10.42 3.73 -19.88
N ILE A 245 10.56 4.58 -20.89
CA ILE A 245 10.97 4.15 -22.25
C ILE A 245 12.42 3.64 -22.26
N PRO A 246 13.41 4.37 -21.73
CA PRO A 246 14.77 3.83 -21.56
C PRO A 246 14.82 2.53 -20.75
N VAL A 247 14.14 2.46 -19.61
CA VAL A 247 14.16 1.25 -18.74
C VAL A 247 13.64 0.02 -19.50
N VAL A 248 12.49 0.11 -20.17
CA VAL A 248 11.95 -1.05 -20.90
C VAL A 248 12.80 -1.47 -22.10
N ASN A 249 13.59 -0.56 -22.69
CA ASN A 249 14.56 -0.92 -23.72
C ASN A 249 15.70 -1.77 -23.14
N HIS A 250 16.18 -1.44 -21.95
CA HIS A 250 17.19 -2.25 -21.25
C HIS A 250 16.63 -3.62 -20.89
N LEU A 251 15.43 -3.68 -20.30
CA LEU A 251 14.76 -4.94 -19.98
C LEU A 251 14.57 -5.83 -21.21
N GLN A 252 14.20 -5.25 -22.36
CA GLN A 252 14.05 -6.03 -23.60
C GLN A 252 15.39 -6.60 -24.06
N GLY A 253 16.47 -5.83 -23.90
CA GLY A 253 17.80 -6.27 -24.28
C GLY A 253 18.30 -7.47 -23.48
N ASP A 254 17.81 -7.65 -22.26
CA ASP A 254 18.12 -8.80 -21.39
C ASP A 254 17.01 -9.87 -21.41
N ASP A 255 16.12 -9.80 -22.40
CA ASP A 255 14.99 -10.71 -22.60
C ASP A 255 14.06 -10.85 -21.39
N LEU A 256 14.01 -9.84 -20.51
CA LEU A 256 13.10 -9.73 -19.36
C LEU A 256 11.71 -9.20 -19.74
N VAL A 257 11.57 -8.66 -20.95
CA VAL A 257 10.27 -8.31 -21.53
C VAL A 257 10.20 -8.70 -22.99
N LYS A 258 9.03 -9.18 -23.42
CA LYS A 258 8.79 -9.44 -24.84
C LYS A 258 8.37 -8.17 -25.58
N ARG A 259 8.46 -8.24 -26.92
CA ARG A 259 8.07 -7.14 -27.83
C ARG A 259 6.65 -6.63 -27.59
N ILE A 260 5.73 -7.50 -27.17
CA ILE A 260 4.35 -7.10 -26.86
C ILE A 260 4.26 -6.27 -25.58
N HIS A 261 4.99 -6.62 -24.52
CA HIS A 261 5.08 -5.82 -23.29
C HIS A 261 5.62 -4.44 -23.62
N LYS A 262 6.76 -4.37 -24.33
CA LYS A 262 7.37 -3.10 -24.74
C LYS A 262 6.40 -2.18 -25.50
N ARG A 263 5.62 -2.72 -26.44
CA ARG A 263 4.64 -1.92 -27.20
C ARG A 263 3.57 -1.31 -26.29
N ARG A 264 3.07 -2.08 -25.32
CA ARG A 264 2.07 -1.60 -24.36
C ARG A 264 2.66 -0.60 -23.37
N VAL A 265 3.89 -0.84 -22.92
CA VAL A 265 4.66 0.09 -22.09
C VAL A 265 4.87 1.43 -22.79
N PHE A 266 5.21 1.42 -24.08
CA PHE A 266 5.35 2.64 -24.88
C PHE A 266 4.04 3.41 -24.97
N ALA A 267 2.93 2.72 -25.25
CA ALA A 267 1.62 3.36 -25.30
C ALA A 267 1.25 4.03 -23.96
N LEU A 268 1.50 3.34 -22.84
CA LEU A 268 1.28 3.90 -21.50
C LEU A 268 2.18 5.11 -21.24
N ALA A 269 3.46 5.03 -21.61
CA ALA A 269 4.42 6.13 -21.44
C ALA A 269 4.03 7.37 -22.27
N GLU A 270 3.52 7.19 -23.48
CA GLU A 270 3.03 8.28 -24.33
C GLU A 270 1.83 8.99 -23.69
N ILE A 271 0.89 8.24 -23.11
CA ILE A 271 -0.24 8.83 -22.37
C ILE A 271 0.27 9.57 -21.13
N ARG A 272 1.17 8.97 -20.33
CA ARG A 272 1.79 9.63 -19.15
C ARG A 272 2.43 10.96 -19.52
N ASN A 273 3.21 10.96 -20.60
CA ASN A 273 3.93 12.13 -21.07
C ASN A 273 2.98 13.30 -21.36
N LYS A 274 1.83 13.04 -21.97
CA LYS A 274 0.85 14.09 -22.33
C LYS A 274 -0.12 14.42 -21.19
N GLY A 275 -0.49 13.45 -20.36
CA GLY A 275 -1.50 13.60 -19.30
C GLY A 275 -0.94 14.09 -17.96
N GLY A 276 0.27 13.68 -17.57
CA GLY A 276 0.78 13.89 -16.21
C GLY A 276 2.20 14.47 -16.12
N ALA A 277 3.14 13.96 -16.92
CA ALA A 277 4.58 14.13 -16.67
C ALA A 277 5.26 15.28 -17.45
N HIS A 278 4.80 15.61 -18.66
CA HIS A 278 5.36 16.72 -19.43
C HIS A 278 4.37 17.88 -19.56
N GLY A 279 4.94 19.05 -19.87
CA GLY A 279 4.20 20.31 -20.04
C GLY A 279 3.37 20.31 -21.30
N ASP A 280 3.39 21.43 -22.03
CA ASP A 280 2.61 21.56 -23.25
C ASP A 280 3.05 20.55 -24.31
N ASP A 281 2.08 20.05 -25.08
CA ASP A 281 2.35 19.21 -26.23
C ASP A 281 3.13 20.00 -27.29
N THR A 282 4.19 19.42 -27.84
CA THR A 282 5.09 20.12 -28.76
C THR A 282 4.46 20.42 -30.12
N GLU A 283 3.38 19.74 -30.51
CA GLU A 283 2.69 19.94 -31.79
C GLU A 283 1.57 20.97 -31.67
N VAL A 284 0.77 20.90 -30.61
CA VAL A 284 -0.36 21.81 -30.40
C VAL A 284 -0.04 22.98 -29.46
N LEU A 285 1.13 22.97 -28.80
CA LEU A 285 1.59 23.96 -27.82
C LEU A 285 0.60 24.21 -26.68
N GLU A 286 -0.24 23.21 -26.41
CA GLU A 286 -1.25 23.21 -25.38
C GLU A 286 -1.12 21.94 -24.55
N ARG A 287 -1.51 22.04 -23.29
CA ARG A 287 -1.53 20.90 -22.39
C ARG A 287 -2.80 20.10 -22.63
N TRP A 288 -2.66 18.80 -22.82
CA TRP A 288 -3.81 17.92 -23.02
C TRP A 288 -4.61 17.84 -21.73
N ASP A 289 -5.92 17.98 -21.86
CA ASP A 289 -6.83 17.67 -20.78
C ASP A 289 -6.95 16.15 -20.63
N THR A 290 -7.06 15.68 -19.40
CA THR A 290 -7.07 14.26 -19.07
C THR A 290 -8.38 13.91 -18.40
N SER A 291 -9.20 13.10 -19.06
CA SER A 291 -10.44 12.57 -18.48
C SER A 291 -10.17 11.49 -17.43
N SER A 292 -11.07 11.36 -16.45
CA SER A 292 -11.04 10.32 -15.41
C SER A 292 -10.93 8.90 -15.94
N GLU A 293 -11.58 8.62 -17.06
CA GLU A 293 -11.65 7.31 -17.71
C GLU A 293 -10.28 6.90 -18.25
N VAL A 294 -9.54 7.86 -18.83
CA VAL A 294 -8.18 7.64 -19.32
C VAL A 294 -7.23 7.41 -18.16
N ALA A 295 -7.39 8.15 -17.06
CA ALA A 295 -6.58 7.98 -15.87
C ALA A 295 -6.78 6.58 -15.23
N LEU A 296 -8.04 6.16 -15.04
CA LEU A 296 -8.35 4.83 -14.54
C LEU A 296 -7.85 3.72 -15.48
N HIS A 297 -8.02 3.88 -16.79
CA HIS A 297 -7.49 2.94 -17.77
C HIS A 297 -5.96 2.82 -17.69
N CYS A 298 -5.24 3.90 -17.42
CA CYS A 298 -3.79 3.86 -17.19
C CYS A 298 -3.45 3.03 -15.95
N ALA A 299 -4.14 3.25 -14.82
CA ALA A 299 -3.92 2.49 -13.59
C ALA A 299 -4.13 0.99 -13.80
N ILE A 300 -5.27 0.60 -14.40
CA ILE A 300 -5.58 -0.80 -14.73
C ILE A 300 -4.53 -1.40 -15.67
N THR A 301 -4.19 -0.68 -16.74
CA THR A 301 -3.21 -1.17 -17.73
C THR A 301 -1.85 -1.37 -17.09
N ALA A 302 -1.42 -0.44 -16.23
CA ALA A 302 -0.16 -0.56 -15.51
C ALA A 302 -0.18 -1.78 -14.59
N THR A 303 -1.19 -1.95 -13.73
CA THR A 303 -1.32 -3.11 -12.83
C THR A 303 -1.25 -4.44 -13.59
N LEU A 304 -1.97 -4.57 -14.70
CA LEU A 304 -1.95 -5.79 -15.52
C LEU A 304 -0.59 -6.02 -16.18
N LEU A 305 0.09 -4.94 -16.62
CA LEU A 305 1.44 -5.03 -17.16
C LEU A 305 2.48 -5.38 -16.10
N VAL A 306 2.37 -4.87 -14.88
CA VAL A 306 3.22 -5.23 -13.74
C VAL A 306 3.17 -6.75 -13.56
N ARG A 307 1.96 -7.32 -13.43
CA ARG A 307 1.75 -8.76 -13.31
C ARG A 307 2.33 -9.55 -14.48
N SER A 308 2.01 -9.13 -15.70
CA SER A 308 2.45 -9.81 -16.93
C SER A 308 3.98 -9.81 -17.09
N ILE A 309 4.63 -8.67 -16.79
CA ILE A 309 6.07 -8.53 -16.86
C ILE A 309 6.75 -9.34 -15.76
N TYR A 310 6.25 -9.27 -14.52
CA TYR A 310 6.81 -10.03 -13.41
C TYR A 310 6.79 -11.52 -13.70
N CYS A 311 5.62 -12.11 -14.00
CA CYS A 311 5.51 -13.55 -14.29
C CYS A 311 6.42 -13.99 -15.45
N TYR A 312 6.65 -13.13 -16.44
CA TYR A 312 7.57 -13.45 -17.51
C TYR A 312 9.04 -13.34 -17.08
N ALA A 313 9.42 -12.31 -16.34
CA ALA A 313 10.79 -12.10 -15.88
C ALA A 313 11.23 -13.12 -14.81
N SER A 314 10.34 -13.47 -13.88
CA SER A 314 10.64 -14.39 -12.77
C SER A 314 10.43 -15.87 -13.14
N GLU A 315 9.35 -16.20 -13.86
CA GLU A 315 8.95 -17.59 -14.13
C GLU A 315 9.11 -17.99 -15.60
N GLY A 316 9.39 -17.05 -16.52
CA GLY A 316 9.33 -17.30 -17.97
C GLY A 316 7.91 -17.50 -18.51
N ARG A 317 6.88 -17.24 -17.70
CA ARG A 317 5.48 -17.49 -18.05
C ARG A 317 4.86 -16.28 -18.74
N LEU A 318 4.33 -16.49 -19.94
CA LEU A 318 3.64 -15.43 -20.70
C LEU A 318 2.15 -15.43 -20.35
N ILE A 319 1.72 -14.36 -19.65
CA ILE A 319 0.31 -14.08 -19.36
C ILE A 319 -0.06 -12.70 -19.89
N LEU A 320 -1.29 -12.54 -20.36
CA LEU A 320 -1.79 -11.33 -21.00
C LEU A 320 -3.29 -11.17 -20.74
#